data_AF-B0EA62-F1
#
_entry.id   AF-B0EA62-F1
#
_cell.length_a   1.000
_cell.length_b   1.000
_cell.length_c   1.000
_cell.angle_alpha   90.00
_cell.angle_beta   90.00
_cell.angle_gamma   90.00
#
_symmetry.space_group_name_H-M   'P 1'
#
loop_
_entity.id
_entity.type
_entity.pdbx_description
1 polymer ?
#
loop_
_entity_poly.entity_id
_entity_poly.type
_entity_poly.pdbx_seq_one_letter_code
_entity_poly.pdbx_strand_id
1 'polypeptide(L)'
;MYGIPISNHADIFEDESTEIEEENVTLKDIVSLINDIIHVSETCHVLDGGVSMSFGNIPLSTFNKTLTKHLDVIDTLKREIKEFEKKNKLIITRLRSEEKKEKELTQKVKEETKPKRRKTELL
;
A
#
# COMPACT_ATOMS: atom_id res chain seq x y z
N MET A 1 -5.19 -17.44 -5.83
CA MET A 1 -5.01 -16.59 -4.64
C MET A 1 -3.54 -16.16 -4.63
N TYR A 2 -3.25 -14.87 -4.82
CA TYR A 2 -1.87 -14.37 -4.86
C TYR A 2 -1.35 -14.24 -3.43
N GLY A 3 -0.60 -15.23 -2.97
CA GLY A 3 0.15 -15.17 -1.72
C GLY A 3 1.60 -14.83 -2.02
N ILE A 4 1.97 -13.55 -1.92
CA ILE A 4 3.38 -13.16 -1.88
C ILE A 4 3.90 -13.57 -0.49
N PRO A 5 5.02 -14.30 -0.38
CA PRO A 5 5.60 -14.65 0.91
C PRO A 5 5.94 -13.38 1.68
N ILE A 6 5.39 -13.25 2.89
CA ILE A 6 5.58 -12.10 3.77
C ILE A 6 7.03 -12.14 4.27
N SER A 7 7.91 -11.33 3.68
CA SER A 7 9.24 -11.10 4.23
C SER A 7 9.12 -10.22 5.48
N ASN A 8 9.40 -10.79 6.66
CA ASN A 8 9.42 -10.07 7.94
C ASN A 8 10.68 -9.19 8.13
N HIS A 9 11.30 -8.72 7.05
CA HIS A 9 12.43 -7.80 7.17
C HIS A 9 11.90 -6.43 7.61
N ALA A 10 12.55 -5.83 8.62
CA ALA A 10 12.32 -4.45 8.96
C ALA A 10 12.68 -3.61 7.74
N ASP A 11 11.76 -2.78 7.28
CA ASP A 11 12.03 -1.87 6.15
C ASP A 11 13.01 -0.80 6.62
N ILE A 12 14.29 -0.99 6.30
CA ILE A 12 15.35 -0.02 6.56
C ILE A 12 15.29 1.01 5.43
N PHE A 13 14.89 2.24 5.75
CA PHE A 13 14.97 3.37 4.84
C PHE A 13 16.37 3.99 5.01
N GLU A 14 17.19 3.97 3.96
CA GLU A 14 18.59 4.44 4.02
C GLU A 14 18.74 5.97 4.10
N ASP A 15 17.68 6.77 3.98
CA ASP A 15 17.79 8.23 4.11
C ASP A 15 16.57 8.86 4.83
N GLU A 16 16.92 9.68 5.82
CA GLU A 16 16.11 10.68 6.56
C GLU A 16 14.98 10.17 7.47
N SER A 17 15.32 10.06 8.76
CA SER A 17 14.53 10.39 9.96
C SER A 17 13.02 10.65 9.81
N THR A 18 12.25 9.74 9.24
CA THR A 18 10.82 9.63 9.55
C THR A 18 10.70 8.87 10.85
N GLU A 19 10.79 9.60 11.97
CA GLU A 19 10.33 9.09 13.25
C GLU A 19 8.89 8.60 13.08
N ILE A 20 8.67 7.33 13.38
CA ILE A 20 7.34 6.75 13.39
C ILE A 20 6.69 7.27 14.67
N GLU A 21 6.05 8.44 14.60
CA GLU A 21 5.09 8.82 15.64
C GLU A 21 4.03 7.72 15.71
N GLU A 22 3.89 7.11 16.90
CA GLU A 22 2.91 6.06 17.19
C GLU A 22 1.49 6.65 17.24
N GLU A 23 1.02 7.21 16.14
CA GLU A 23 -0.40 7.53 15.96
C GLU A 23 -1.14 6.31 15.40
N ASN A 24 -2.33 6.05 15.95
CA ASN A 24 -3.22 5.00 15.44
C ASN A 24 -3.64 5.33 14.00
N VAL A 25 -3.77 4.30 13.17
CA VAL A 25 -4.23 4.43 11.78
C VAL A 25 -5.65 4.97 11.78
N THR A 26 -5.87 6.07 11.07
CA THR A 26 -7.18 6.72 10.98
C THR A 26 -7.92 6.33 9.70
N LEU A 27 -9.25 6.50 9.69
CA LEU A 27 -10.04 6.34 8.46
C LEU A 27 -9.55 7.23 7.31
N LYS A 28 -8.94 8.38 7.63
CA LYS A 28 -8.36 9.27 6.62
C LYS A 28 -7.17 8.63 5.90
N ASP A 29 -6.35 7.85 6.60
CA ASP A 29 -5.22 7.15 6.01
C ASP A 29 -5.69 6.08 5.02
N ILE A 30 -6.77 5.37 5.33
CA ILE A 30 -7.39 4.39 4.42
C ILE A 30 -7.97 5.09 3.19
N VAL A 31 -8.66 6.22 3.37
CA VAL A 31 -9.15 7.03 2.25
C VAL A 31 -8.00 7.54 1.39
N SER A 32 -6.86 7.92 1.99
CA SER A 32 -5.66 8.31 1.26
C SER A 32 -5.13 7.16 0.41
N LEU A 33 -5.00 5.94 0.97
CA LEU A 33 -4.57 4.75 0.21
C LEU A 33 -5.45 4.51 -1.03
N ILE A 34 -6.77 4.60 -0.86
CA ILE A 34 -7.73 4.38 -1.94
C ILE A 34 -7.58 5.46 -3.02
N ASN A 35 -7.47 6.72 -2.62
CA ASN A 35 -7.29 7.83 -3.57
C ASN A 35 -5.96 7.74 -4.32
N ASP A 36 -4.89 7.32 -3.64
CA ASP A 36 -3.59 7.13 -4.27
C ASP A 36 -3.64 6.00 -5.31
N ILE A 37 -4.41 4.92 -5.07
CA ILE A 37 -4.65 3.84 -6.05
C ILE A 37 -5.42 4.38 -7.25
N ILE A 38 -6.48 5.15 -7.01
CA ILE A 38 -7.30 5.75 -8.07
C ILE A 38 -6.44 6.65 -8.95
N HIS A 39 -5.62 7.51 -8.35
CA HIS A 39 -4.74 8.43 -9.08
C HIS A 39 -3.80 7.70 -10.03
N VAL A 40 -3.07 6.69 -9.55
CA VAL A 40 -2.15 5.90 -10.39
C VAL A 40 -2.92 5.18 -11.51
N SER A 41 -4.13 4.68 -11.21
CA SER A 41 -4.97 3.99 -12.19
C SER A 41 -5.45 4.95 -13.30
N GLU A 42 -5.84 6.17 -12.96
CA GLU A 42 -6.24 7.20 -13.93
C GLU A 42 -5.08 7.61 -14.83
N THR A 43 -3.88 7.81 -14.25
CA THR A 43 -2.68 8.12 -15.03
C THR A 43 -2.32 6.97 -15.99
N CYS A 44 -2.49 5.71 -15.57
CA CYS A 44 -2.32 4.54 -16.44
C CYS A 44 -3.31 4.51 -17.61
N HIS A 45 -4.56 4.94 -17.38
CA HIS A 45 -5.60 4.89 -18.41
C HIS A 45 -5.30 5.81 -19.62
N VAL A 46 -4.50 6.87 -19.42
CA VAL A 46 -4.00 7.73 -20.51
C VAL A 46 -3.18 6.95 -21.54
N LEU A 47 -2.47 5.90 -21.11
CA LEU A 47 -1.70 5.03 -22.02
C LEU A 47 -2.63 4.19 -22.90
N ASP A 48 -3.70 3.64 -22.32
CA ASP A 48 -4.69 2.84 -23.04
C ASP A 48 -5.51 3.68 -24.04
N GLY A 49 -5.92 4.89 -23.62
CA GLY A 49 -6.66 5.82 -24.46
C GLY A 49 -5.89 6.28 -25.70
N GLY A 50 -4.57 6.45 -25.60
CA GLY A 50 -3.73 6.88 -26.74
C GLY A 50 -3.57 5.82 -27.83
N VAL A 51 -3.64 4.53 -27.49
CA VAL A 51 -3.65 3.42 -28.47
C VAL A 51 -4.97 3.38 -29.25
N SER A 52 -6.05 3.86 -28.63
CA SER A 52 -7.39 3.90 -29.22
C SER A 52 -7.64 5.12 -30.13
N MET A 53 -6.66 6.01 -30.29
CA MET A 53 -6.82 7.24 -31.09
C MET A 53 -6.74 6.97 -32.59
N SER A 54 -7.67 7.58 -33.35
CA SER A 54 -7.59 7.62 -34.81
C SER A 54 -6.55 8.66 -35.25
N PHE A 55 -5.63 8.25 -36.12
CA PHE A 55 -4.48 9.08 -36.53
C PHE A 55 -4.80 10.16 -37.58
N GLY A 56 -6.01 10.16 -38.14
CA GLY A 56 -6.51 11.17 -39.06
C GLY A 56 -5.66 11.34 -40.33
N ASN A 57 -5.59 12.57 -40.84
CA ASN A 57 -5.01 12.88 -42.16
C ASN A 57 -3.48 12.93 -42.18
N ILE A 58 -2.80 13.04 -41.03
CA ILE A 58 -1.32 13.10 -40.94
C ILE A 58 -0.84 12.05 -39.92
N PRO A 59 -0.94 10.75 -40.27
CA PRO A 59 -0.84 9.70 -39.28
C PRO A 59 0.52 9.59 -38.61
N LEU A 60 1.61 9.84 -39.34
CA LEU A 60 2.97 9.78 -38.80
C LEU A 60 3.26 10.89 -37.78
N SER A 61 2.74 12.10 -38.02
CA SER A 61 2.92 13.24 -37.09
C SER A 61 2.11 13.01 -35.81
N THR A 62 0.87 12.55 -35.96
CA THR A 62 0.01 12.21 -34.82
C THR A 62 0.60 11.06 -34.01
N PHE A 63 1.07 10.00 -34.68
CA PHE A 63 1.71 8.85 -34.02
C PHE A 63 2.96 9.24 -33.24
N ASN A 64 3.83 10.07 -33.82
CA ASN A 64 5.03 10.55 -33.13
C ASN A 64 4.68 11.35 -31.86
N LYS A 65 3.65 12.21 -31.94
CA LYS A 65 3.14 12.95 -30.77
C LYS A 65 2.56 12.01 -29.70
N THR A 66 1.79 11.00 -30.10
CA THR A 66 1.22 10.00 -29.18
C THR A 66 2.33 9.23 -28.46
N LEU A 67 3.34 8.76 -29.19
CA LEU A 67 4.49 8.07 -28.61
C LEU A 67 5.27 8.96 -27.64
N THR A 68 5.56 10.21 -28.03
CA THR A 68 6.27 11.17 -27.15
C THR A 68 5.49 11.39 -25.87
N LYS A 69 4.17 11.55 -25.98
CA LYS A 69 3.31 11.75 -24.81
C LYS A 69 3.22 10.51 -23.93
N HIS A 70 3.22 9.30 -24.51
CA HIS A 70 3.29 8.06 -23.75
C HIS A 70 4.60 7.93 -22.97
N LEU A 71 5.73 8.33 -23.54
CA LEU A 71 7.01 8.34 -22.81
C LEU A 71 6.96 9.30 -21.62
N ASP A 72 6.42 10.51 -21.79
CA ASP A 72 6.25 11.48 -20.69
C ASP A 72 5.35 10.93 -19.57
N VAL A 73 4.25 10.28 -19.94
CA VAL A 73 3.31 9.68 -18.97
C VAL A 73 3.95 8.51 -18.24
N ILE A 74 4.74 7.67 -18.92
CA ILE A 74 5.49 6.57 -18.30
C ILE A 74 6.48 7.12 -17.25
N ASP A 75 7.20 8.19 -17.55
CA ASP A 75 8.14 8.77 -16.59
C ASP A 75 7.43 9.45 -15.41
N THR A 76 6.24 10.01 -15.63
CA THR A 76 5.38 10.51 -14.56
C THR A 76 4.89 9.37 -13.67
N LEU A 77 4.39 8.28 -14.26
CA LEU A 77 3.95 7.07 -13.56
C LEU A 77 5.05 6.47 -12.69
N LYS A 78 6.31 6.42 -13.16
CA LYS A 78 7.42 5.93 -12.34
C LYS A 78 7.59 6.74 -11.05
N ARG A 79 7.41 8.06 -11.12
CA ARG A 79 7.51 8.94 -9.95
C ARG A 79 6.33 8.73 -9.01
N GLU A 80 5.12 8.71 -9.57
CA GLU A 80 3.88 8.47 -8.81
C GLU A 80 3.89 7.11 -8.10
N ILE A 81 4.32 6.04 -8.78
CA ILE A 81 4.47 4.71 -8.18
C ILE A 81 5.49 4.73 -7.04
N LYS A 82 6.61 5.43 -7.19
CA LYS A 82 7.63 5.52 -6.13
C LYS A 82 7.08 6.25 -4.89
N GLU A 83 6.30 7.32 -5.08
CA GLU A 83 5.65 8.03 -3.98
C GLU A 83 4.54 7.20 -3.33
N PHE A 84 3.72 6.53 -4.14
CA PHE A 84 2.69 5.60 -3.73
C PHE A 84 3.29 4.50 -2.85
N GLU A 85 4.37 3.86 -3.30
CA GLU A 85 5.08 2.84 -2.53
C GLU A 85 5.59 3.39 -1.20
N LYS A 86 6.25 4.56 -1.19
CA LYS A 86 6.79 5.16 0.04
C LYS A 86 5.69 5.44 1.07
N LYS A 87 4.60 6.08 0.67
CA LYS A 87 3.47 6.44 1.55
C LYS A 87 2.74 5.20 2.05
N ASN A 88 2.44 4.26 1.15
CA ASN A 88 1.62 3.12 1.49
C ASN A 88 2.37 2.08 2.30
N LYS A 89 3.69 1.95 2.10
CA LYS A 89 4.54 1.07 2.92
C LYS A 89 4.56 1.51 4.39
N LEU A 90 4.57 2.82 4.66
CA LEU A 90 4.46 3.36 6.02
C LEU A 90 3.11 3.00 6.66
N ILE A 91 2.01 3.23 5.93
CA ILE A 91 0.65 2.93 6.43
C ILE A 91 0.47 1.43 6.64
N ILE A 92 0.92 0.58 5.72
CA ILE A 92 0.87 -0.89 5.85
C ILE A 92 1.70 -1.36 7.05
N THR A 93 2.86 -0.76 7.29
CA THR A 93 3.68 -1.09 8.46
C THR A 93 2.96 -0.73 9.77
N ARG A 94 2.28 0.43 9.80
CA ARG A 94 1.42 0.82 10.93
C ARG A 94 0.25 -0.15 11.13
N LEU A 95 -0.50 -0.48 10.08
CA LEU A 95 -1.60 -1.47 10.13
C LEU A 95 -1.13 -2.83 10.66
N ARG A 96 0.04 -3.32 10.20
CA ARG A 96 0.62 -4.57 10.69
C ARG A 96 1.03 -4.51 12.16
N SER A 97 1.45 -3.34 12.64
CA SER A 97 1.78 -3.13 14.05
C SER A 97 0.54 -3.13 14.94
N GLU A 98 -0.56 -2.53 14.48
CA GLU A 98 -1.86 -2.56 15.17
C GLU A 98 -2.44 -3.96 15.24
N GLU A 99 -2.41 -4.73 14.13
CA GLU A 99 -2.84 -6.13 14.14
C GLU A 99 -2.06 -6.98 15.15
N LYS A 100 -0.76 -6.71 15.33
CA LYS A 100 0.07 -7.41 16.32
C LYS A 100 -0.35 -7.01 17.75
N LYS A 101 -0.55 -5.71 18.01
CA LYS A 101 -1.04 -5.20 19.30
C LYS A 101 -2.42 -5.81 19.66
N GLU A 102 -3.35 -5.93 18.71
CA GLU A 102 -4.64 -6.61 18.92
C GLU A 102 -4.50 -8.11 19.21
N LYS A 103 -3.61 -8.81 18.49
CA LYS A 103 -3.35 -10.24 18.73
C LYS A 103 -2.75 -10.49 20.12
N GLU A 104 -1.89 -9.60 20.60
CA GLU A 104 -1.33 -9.67 21.95
C GLU A 104 -2.37 -9.37 23.04
N LEU A 105 -3.22 -8.36 22.83
CA LEU A 105 -4.33 -8.04 23.74
C LEU A 105 -5.33 -9.20 23.85
N THR A 106 -5.71 -9.80 22.72
CA THR A 106 -6.63 -10.95 22.70
C THR A 106 -6.03 -12.20 23.34
N GLN A 107 -4.72 -12.39 23.27
CA GLN A 107 -4.02 -13.47 24.00
C GLN A 107 -3.98 -13.22 25.50
N LYS A 108 -3.67 -12.00 25.95
CA LYS A 108 -3.69 -11.63 27.38
C LYS A 108 -5.07 -11.83 28.02
N VAL A 109 -6.14 -11.40 27.35
CA VAL A 109 -7.51 -11.63 27.83
C VAL A 109 -7.85 -13.12 27.94
N LYS A 110 -7.37 -13.96 27.02
CA LYS A 110 -7.54 -15.42 27.08
C LYS A 110 -6.73 -16.09 28.19
N GLU A 111 -5.59 -15.52 28.58
CA GLU A 111 -4.78 -16.02 29.68
C GLU A 111 -5.37 -15.64 31.04
N GLU A 112 -5.90 -14.42 31.18
CA GLU A 112 -6.58 -13.96 32.40
C GLU A 112 -7.92 -14.66 32.64
N THR A 113 -8.64 -15.04 31.57
CA THR A 113 -9.93 -15.74 31.66
C THR A 113 -9.81 -17.27 31.79
N LYS A 114 -8.59 -17.84 31.80
CA LYS A 114 -8.42 -19.28 32.05
C LYS A 114 -8.82 -19.62 33.49
N PRO A 115 -9.81 -20.51 33.71
CA PRO A 115 -10.22 -20.88 35.06
C PRO A 115 -9.07 -21.60 35.77
N LYS A 116 -8.69 -21.10 36.96
CA LYS A 116 -7.75 -21.80 37.85
C LYS A 116 -8.32 -23.18 38.16
N ARG A 117 -7.70 -24.24 37.67
CA ARG A 117 -8.03 -25.64 38.04
C ARG A 117 -7.87 -25.76 39.56
N ARG A 118 -8.98 -25.86 40.29
CA ARG A 118 -8.96 -26.32 41.68
C ARG A 118 -8.36 -27.72 41.68
N LYS A 119 -7.18 -27.90 42.29
CA LYS A 119 -6.70 -29.23 42.66
C LYS A 119 -7.67 -29.75 43.71
N THR A 120 -8.53 -30.68 43.35
CA THR A 120 -9.24 -31.52 44.32
C THR A 120 -8.23 -32.54 44.82
N GLU A 121 -7.64 -32.29 45.98
CA GLU A 121 -7.04 -33.35 46.79
C GLU A 121 -8.21 -34.17 47.34
N LEU A 122 -8.38 -35.38 46.79
CA LEU A 122 -9.28 -36.39 47.35
C LEU A 122 -8.59 -36.95 48.60
N LEU A 123 -9.11 -36.58 49.77
CA LEU A 123 -8.88 -37.23 51.07
C LEU A 123 -10.11 -38.06 51.41
#